data_AF-A0A524K3V2-F1
#
_entry.id   AF-A0A524K3V2-F1
#
_cell.length_a   1.000
_cell.length_b   1.000
_cell.length_c   1.000
_cell.angle_alpha   90.00
_cell.angle_beta   90.00
_cell.angle_gamma   90.00
#
_symmetry.space_group_name_H-M   'P 1'
#
loop_
_entity.id
_entity.type
_entity.pdbx_description
1 polymer ?
#
loop_
_entity_poly.entity_id
_entity_poly.type
_entity_poly.pdbx_seq_one_letter_code
_entity_poly.pdbx_strand_id
1 'polypeptide(L)'
;MIEWLDPLLDWVGRLSPSLYLRALAVIVLSLLLAKLIDLLVSTAGDRFLPHWAGSRREEAMFLGHKTLFRTVALVGLSIATTIIELTPRAEAITLGIVNSILILVWITAGIRAGALIIHALSQQVSPPAWARPTTAPLLNNMLRVVLVLAGVYAVLLAWNVNVTGLVASAGIVGLALSFA
;
A
#
# COMPACT_ATOMS: atom_id res chain seq x y z
N MET A 1 -8.51 -14.05 13.69
CA MET A 1 -9.92 -14.25 13.29
C MET A 1 -10.57 -12.89 13.18
N ILE A 2 -11.07 -12.52 12.01
CA ILE A 2 -11.53 -11.16 11.71
C ILE A 2 -13.06 -11.21 11.69
N GLU A 3 -13.70 -10.95 12.84
CA GLU A 3 -15.16 -11.13 13.06
C GLU A 3 -16.06 -10.35 12.07
N TRP A 4 -15.54 -9.29 11.43
CA TRP A 4 -16.30 -8.52 10.44
C TRP A 4 -16.40 -9.17 9.06
N LEU A 5 -15.72 -10.31 8.82
CA LEU A 5 -15.81 -11.07 7.56
C LEU A 5 -16.80 -12.24 7.63
N ASP A 6 -17.30 -12.60 8.82
CA ASP A 6 -18.20 -13.74 9.02
C ASP A 6 -19.48 -13.69 8.16
N PRO A 7 -20.15 -12.53 7.97
CA PRO A 7 -21.34 -12.46 7.11
C PRO A 7 -21.02 -12.74 5.64
N LEU A 8 -19.87 -12.26 5.15
CA LEU A 8 -19.42 -12.53 3.79
C LEU A 8 -19.06 -14.00 3.62
N LEU A 9 -18.41 -14.58 4.63
CA LEU A 9 -18.06 -16.00 4.65
C LEU A 9 -19.32 -16.87 4.62
N ASP A 10 -20.34 -16.58 5.42
CA ASP A 10 -21.60 -17.33 5.45
C ASP A 10 -22.38 -17.28 4.13
N TRP A 11 -22.42 -16.12 3.48
CA TRP A 11 -23.07 -15.98 2.17
C TRP A 11 -22.38 -16.80 1.08
N VAL A 12 -21.04 -16.85 1.06
CA VAL A 12 -20.30 -17.65 0.08
C VAL A 12 -20.35 -19.15 0.44
N GLY A 13 -20.45 -19.51 1.72
CA GLY A 13 -20.61 -20.89 2.19
C GLY A 13 -21.86 -21.60 1.65
N ARG A 14 -22.88 -20.84 1.22
CA ARG A 14 -24.12 -21.40 0.63
C ARG A 14 -23.99 -21.78 -0.85
N LEU A 15 -22.95 -21.34 -1.56
CA LEU A 15 -22.85 -21.54 -3.02
C LEU A 15 -22.11 -22.83 -3.46
N SER A 16 -21.31 -23.49 -2.62
CA SER A 16 -20.65 -24.76 -3.00
C SER A 16 -20.02 -25.53 -1.84
N PRO A 17 -20.09 -26.87 -1.82
CA PRO A 17 -19.39 -27.72 -0.85
C PRO A 17 -17.85 -27.72 -0.94
N SER A 18 -17.27 -27.27 -2.06
CA SER A 18 -15.81 -27.34 -2.28
C SER A 18 -15.09 -26.05 -1.86
N LEU A 19 -14.07 -26.19 -1.01
CA LEU A 19 -13.20 -25.10 -0.49
C LEU A 19 -12.53 -24.30 -1.61
N TYR A 20 -12.09 -24.99 -2.67
CA TYR A 20 -11.42 -24.37 -3.82
C TYR A 20 -12.34 -23.43 -4.62
N LEU A 21 -13.62 -23.79 -4.79
CA LEU A 21 -14.57 -22.95 -5.52
C LEU A 21 -14.93 -21.69 -4.71
N ARG A 22 -14.99 -21.81 -3.38
CA ARG A 22 -15.18 -20.68 -2.47
C ARG A 22 -14.02 -19.69 -2.54
N ALA A 23 -12.78 -20.19 -2.54
CA ALA A 23 -11.59 -19.36 -2.70
C ALA A 23 -11.55 -18.68 -4.08
N LEU A 24 -11.87 -19.42 -5.15
CA LEU A 24 -11.98 -18.85 -6.49
C LEU A 24 -13.04 -17.76 -6.56
N ALA A 25 -14.21 -17.97 -5.96
CA ALA A 25 -15.29 -16.98 -5.91
C ALA A 25 -14.84 -15.70 -5.18
N VAL A 26 -14.09 -15.82 -4.08
CA VAL A 26 -13.52 -14.66 -3.37
C VAL A 26 -12.49 -13.92 -4.21
N ILE A 27 -11.62 -14.63 -4.94
CA ILE A 27 -10.67 -13.98 -5.86
C ILE A 27 -11.43 -13.21 -6.94
N VAL A 28 -12.42 -13.84 -7.58
CA VAL A 28 -13.24 -13.19 -8.61
C VAL A 28 -13.99 -11.98 -8.04
N LEU A 29 -14.62 -12.12 -6.88
CA LEU A 29 -15.33 -11.03 -6.21
C LEU A 29 -14.40 -9.88 -5.84
N SER A 30 -13.21 -10.19 -5.35
CA SER A 30 -12.17 -9.19 -5.07
C SER A 30 -11.73 -8.46 -6.33
N LEU A 31 -11.55 -9.15 -7.46
CA LEU A 31 -11.20 -8.50 -8.73
C LEU A 31 -12.32 -7.61 -9.25
N LEU A 32 -13.58 -8.03 -9.10
CA LEU A 32 -14.75 -7.20 -9.42
C LEU A 32 -14.81 -5.96 -8.52
N LEU A 33 -14.58 -6.13 -7.22
CA LEU A 33 -14.51 -5.02 -6.26
C LEU A 33 -13.34 -4.08 -6.57
N ALA A 34 -12.19 -4.63 -6.95
CA ALA A 34 -11.02 -3.87 -7.36
C ALA A 34 -11.35 -3.00 -8.58
N LYS A 35 -12.06 -3.55 -9.56
CA LYS A 35 -12.55 -2.81 -10.73
C LYS A 35 -13.58 -1.74 -10.38
N LEU A 36 -14.45 -2.00 -9.40
CA LEU A 36 -15.40 -0.99 -8.93
C LEU A 36 -14.69 0.17 -8.23
N ILE A 37 -13.72 -0.12 -7.36
CA ILE A 37 -12.90 0.90 -6.69
C ILE A 37 -12.10 1.70 -7.71
N ASP A 38 -11.50 1.03 -8.70
CA ASP A 38 -10.79 1.65 -9.82
C ASP A 38 -11.68 2.68 -10.55
N LEU A 39 -12.93 2.32 -10.83
CA LEU A 39 -13.92 3.20 -11.45
C LEU A 39 -14.28 4.40 -10.54
N LEU A 40 -14.53 4.16 -9.25
CA LEU A 40 -14.83 5.22 -8.29
C LEU A 40 -13.67 6.22 -8.15
N VAL A 41 -12.44 5.73 -8.14
CA VAL A 41 -11.23 6.56 -8.03
C VAL A 41 -11.04 7.43 -9.27
N SER A 42 -11.26 6.87 -10.47
CA SER A 42 -11.21 7.65 -11.70
C SER A 42 -12.24 8.78 -11.70
N THR A 43 -13.48 8.48 -11.28
CA THR A 43 -14.58 9.45 -11.19
C THR A 43 -14.32 10.51 -10.10
N ALA A 44 -13.78 10.10 -8.95
CA ALA A 44 -13.46 11.00 -7.85
C ALA A 44 -12.28 11.92 -8.19
N GLY A 45 -11.28 11.42 -8.91
CA GLY A 45 -10.10 12.19 -9.28
C GLY A 45 -10.45 13.44 -10.09
N ASP A 46 -11.44 13.37 -10.97
CA ASP A 46 -11.93 14.52 -11.75
C ASP A 46 -12.48 15.63 -10.85
N ARG A 47 -13.01 15.27 -9.69
CA ARG A 47 -13.59 16.20 -8.71
C ARG A 47 -12.58 16.75 -7.71
N PHE A 48 -11.57 15.96 -7.32
CA PHE A 48 -10.63 16.32 -6.25
C PHE A 48 -9.34 17.01 -6.73
N LEU A 49 -8.97 16.89 -8.00
CA LEU A 49 -7.75 17.52 -8.54
C LEU A 49 -7.97 18.61 -9.62
N PRO A 50 -9.03 19.45 -9.58
CA PRO A 50 -9.29 20.41 -10.67
C PRO A 50 -8.19 21.48 -10.82
N HIS A 51 -7.44 21.76 -9.75
CA HIS A 51 -6.36 22.77 -9.73
C HIS A 51 -4.97 22.21 -10.11
N TRP A 52 -4.84 20.90 -10.33
CA TRP A 52 -3.57 20.30 -10.74
C TRP A 52 -3.41 20.36 -12.26
N ALA A 53 -2.20 20.69 -12.73
CA ALA A 53 -1.85 20.67 -14.15
C ALA A 53 -2.11 19.27 -14.76
N GLY A 54 -2.56 19.22 -16.02
CA GLY A 54 -3.05 18.00 -16.69
C GLY A 54 -2.11 16.80 -16.54
N SER A 55 -0.82 16.95 -16.86
CA SER A 55 0.16 15.86 -16.75
C SER A 55 0.35 15.34 -15.32
N ARG A 56 0.35 16.23 -14.30
CA ARG A 56 0.48 15.83 -12.89
C ARG A 56 -0.77 15.15 -12.36
N ARG A 57 -1.95 15.61 -12.81
CA ARG A 57 -3.23 14.98 -12.47
C ARG A 57 -3.28 13.57 -13.05
N GLU A 58 -2.92 13.42 -14.32
CA GLU A 58 -2.86 12.13 -15.00
C GLU A 58 -1.91 11.17 -14.30
N GLU A 59 -0.72 11.63 -13.91
CA GLU A 59 0.23 10.80 -13.16
C GLU A 59 -0.30 10.41 -11.77
N ALA A 60 -0.94 11.33 -11.03
CA ALA A 60 -1.56 11.05 -9.73
C ALA A 60 -2.68 10.03 -9.84
N MET A 61 -3.57 10.21 -10.82
CA MET A 61 -4.66 9.28 -11.12
C MET A 61 -4.11 7.92 -11.55
N PHE A 62 -3.08 7.91 -12.39
CA PHE A 62 -2.40 6.69 -12.84
C PHE A 62 -1.83 5.90 -11.66
N LEU A 63 -1.18 6.61 -10.75
CA LEU A 63 -0.60 6.02 -9.55
C LEU A 63 -1.68 5.48 -8.60
N GLY A 64 -2.73 6.27 -8.34
CA GLY A 64 -3.80 5.93 -7.41
C GLY A 64 -4.56 4.69 -7.85
N HIS A 65 -5.04 4.66 -9.09
CA HIS A 65 -5.83 3.55 -9.61
C HIS A 65 -5.02 2.24 -9.60
N LYS A 66 -3.75 2.30 -10.03
CA LYS A 66 -2.86 1.14 -10.10
C LYS A 66 -2.53 0.59 -8.72
N THR A 67 -2.32 1.46 -7.74
CA THR A 67 -2.03 1.11 -6.35
C THR A 67 -3.24 0.47 -5.68
N LEU A 68 -4.43 1.06 -5.87
CA LEU A 68 -5.67 0.58 -5.27
C LEU A 68 -6.10 -0.75 -5.86
N PHE A 69 -6.07 -0.90 -7.19
CA PHE A 69 -6.37 -2.16 -7.86
C PHE A 69 -5.49 -3.31 -7.31
N ARG A 70 -4.17 -3.08 -7.25
CA ARG A 70 -3.22 -4.06 -6.71
C ARG A 70 -3.48 -4.39 -5.25
N THR A 71 -3.83 -3.39 -4.44
CA THR A 71 -4.14 -3.57 -3.02
C THR A 71 -5.35 -4.48 -2.85
N VAL A 72 -6.45 -4.19 -3.55
CA VAL A 72 -7.69 -4.97 -3.42
C VAL A 72 -7.47 -6.41 -3.91
N ALA A 73 -6.75 -6.58 -5.02
CA ALA A 73 -6.43 -7.91 -5.55
C ALA A 73 -5.56 -8.72 -4.57
N LEU A 74 -4.52 -8.12 -3.98
CA LEU A 74 -3.66 -8.80 -3.01
C LEU A 74 -4.39 -9.12 -1.71
N VAL A 75 -5.25 -8.23 -1.22
CA VAL A 75 -6.11 -8.49 -0.05
C VAL A 75 -7.07 -9.64 -0.32
N GLY A 76 -7.69 -9.68 -1.50
CA GLY A 76 -8.54 -10.80 -1.92
C GLY A 76 -7.78 -12.12 -1.95
N LEU A 77 -6.54 -12.11 -2.42
CA LEU A 77 -5.66 -13.28 -2.40
C LEU A 77 -5.35 -13.73 -0.96
N SER A 78 -5.07 -12.79 -0.04
CA SER A 78 -4.88 -13.12 1.38
C SER A 78 -6.12 -13.76 2.00
N ILE A 79 -7.32 -13.27 1.68
CA ILE A 79 -8.58 -13.88 2.16
C ILE A 79 -8.78 -15.26 1.53
N ALA A 80 -8.46 -15.44 0.25
CA ALA A 80 -8.56 -16.74 -0.40
C ALA A 80 -7.63 -17.78 0.25
N THR A 81 -6.44 -17.38 0.71
CA THR A 81 -5.51 -18.31 1.40
C THR A 81 -6.04 -18.83 2.73
N THR A 82 -6.81 -18.02 3.47
CA THR A 82 -7.42 -18.48 4.74
C THR A 82 -8.61 -19.40 4.51
N ILE A 83 -9.26 -19.33 3.34
CA ILE A 83 -10.39 -20.19 2.95
C ILE A 83 -9.94 -21.58 2.51
N ILE A 84 -8.76 -21.69 1.88
CA ILE A 84 -8.25 -22.98 1.35
C ILE A 84 -7.74 -23.89 2.48
N GLU A 85 -7.68 -23.41 3.72
CA GLU A 85 -7.20 -24.16 4.90
C GLU A 85 -5.82 -24.81 4.63
N LEU A 86 -4.88 -23.99 4.14
CA LEU A 86 -3.51 -24.42 3.88
C LEU A 86 -2.85 -24.95 5.16
N THR A 87 -1.81 -25.78 5.00
CA THR A 87 -0.98 -26.15 6.16
C THR A 87 -0.39 -24.89 6.80
N PRO A 88 -0.20 -24.86 8.14
CA PRO A 88 0.25 -23.64 8.83
C PRO A 88 1.51 -23.01 8.24
N ARG A 89 2.44 -23.86 7.77
CA ARG A 89 3.67 -23.41 7.11
C ARG A 89 3.42 -22.80 5.73
N ALA A 90 2.57 -23.42 4.91
CA ALA A 90 2.23 -22.92 3.59
C ALA A 90 1.42 -21.61 3.68
N GLU A 91 0.50 -21.52 4.63
CA GLU A 91 -0.27 -20.30 4.90
C GLU A 91 0.66 -19.15 5.32
N ALA A 92 1.54 -19.37 6.30
CA ALA A 92 2.47 -18.36 6.78
C ALA A 92 3.40 -17.84 5.67
N ILE A 93 3.96 -18.74 4.84
CA ILE A 93 4.80 -18.34 3.71
C ILE A 93 4.01 -17.55 2.67
N THR A 94 2.80 -18.01 2.33
CA THR A 94 1.97 -17.36 1.31
C THR A 94 1.54 -15.96 1.76
N LEU A 95 1.04 -15.83 2.98
CA LEU A 95 0.67 -14.54 3.57
C LEU A 95 1.89 -13.63 3.73
N GLY A 96 3.04 -14.15 4.14
CA GLY A 96 4.29 -13.39 4.22
C GLY A 96 4.71 -12.80 2.87
N ILE A 97 4.62 -13.59 1.79
CA ILE A 97 4.90 -13.14 0.42
C ILE A 97 3.88 -12.09 -0.03
N VAL A 98 2.58 -12.37 0.12
CA VAL A 98 1.51 -11.45 -0.33
C VAL A 98 1.61 -10.11 0.40
N ASN A 99 1.82 -10.13 1.72
CA ASN A 99 1.99 -8.93 2.53
C ASN A 99 3.26 -8.17 2.14
N SER A 100 4.36 -8.86 1.84
CA SER A 100 5.60 -8.22 1.36
C SER A 100 5.38 -7.49 0.03
N ILE A 101 4.68 -8.11 -0.91
CA ILE A 101 4.33 -7.49 -2.20
C ILE A 101 3.43 -6.27 -1.95
N LEU A 102 2.44 -6.39 -1.06
CA LEU A 102 1.54 -5.29 -0.71
C LEU A 102 2.32 -4.09 -0.14
N ILE A 103 3.26 -4.34 0.78
CA ILE A 103 4.13 -3.31 1.35
C ILE A 103 4.94 -2.62 0.25
N LEU A 104 5.57 -3.38 -0.67
CA LEU A 104 6.34 -2.80 -1.77
C LEU A 104 5.49 -1.93 -2.70
N VAL A 105 4.25 -2.34 -2.98
CA VAL A 105 3.29 -1.52 -3.74
C VAL A 105 3.04 -0.19 -3.04
N TRP A 106 2.81 -0.20 -1.72
CA TRP A 106 2.56 1.01 -0.95
C TRP A 106 3.79 1.91 -0.79
N ILE A 107 4.99 1.34 -0.58
CA ILE A 107 6.22 2.13 -0.49
C ILE A 107 6.52 2.83 -1.83
N THR A 108 6.43 2.10 -2.94
CA THR A 108 6.67 2.68 -4.27
C THR A 108 5.62 3.73 -4.63
N ALA A 109 4.36 3.51 -4.25
CA ALA A 109 3.29 4.49 -4.40
C ALA A 109 3.53 5.74 -3.54
N GLY A 110 3.88 5.56 -2.26
CA GLY A 110 4.14 6.65 -1.33
C GLY A 110 5.30 7.53 -1.76
N ILE A 111 6.40 6.94 -2.25
CA ILE A 111 7.56 7.69 -2.76
C ILE A 111 7.16 8.56 -3.96
N ARG A 112 6.42 7.98 -4.92
CA ARG A 112 5.99 8.69 -6.13
C ARG A 112 4.97 9.78 -5.80
N ALA A 113 3.98 9.47 -4.98
CA ALA A 113 2.94 10.41 -4.55
C ALA A 113 3.54 11.58 -3.79
N GLY A 114 4.43 11.31 -2.83
CA GLY A 114 5.08 12.38 -2.07
C GLY A 114 5.99 13.23 -2.96
N ALA A 115 6.74 12.65 -3.91
CA ALA A 115 7.51 13.42 -4.87
C ALA A 115 6.64 14.35 -5.73
N LEU A 116 5.49 13.84 -6.19
CA LEU A 116 4.52 14.62 -6.95
C LEU A 116 3.96 15.79 -6.12
N ILE A 117 3.63 15.56 -4.85
CA ILE A 117 3.16 16.60 -3.91
C ILE A 117 4.25 17.65 -3.66
N ILE A 118 5.46 17.22 -3.32
CA ILE A 118 6.59 18.12 -3.05
C ILE A 118 6.87 19.00 -4.27
N HIS A 119 6.87 18.41 -5.46
CA HIS A 119 7.08 19.14 -6.70
C HIS A 119 5.96 20.15 -6.97
N ALA A 120 4.69 19.75 -6.78
CA ALA A 120 3.55 20.65 -6.94
C ALA A 120 3.62 21.84 -5.98
N LEU A 121 4.03 21.62 -4.72
CA LEU A 121 4.21 22.68 -3.73
C LEU A 121 5.37 23.61 -4.08
N SER A 122 6.48 23.07 -4.62
CA SER A 122 7.66 23.87 -4.97
C SER A 122 7.45 24.86 -6.11
N GLN A 123 6.45 24.62 -6.96
CA GLN A 123 6.13 25.47 -8.11
C GLN A 123 5.11 26.57 -7.80
N GLN A 124 4.63 26.67 -6.56
CA GLN A 124 3.73 27.75 -6.18
C GLN A 124 4.44 29.11 -6.17
N VAL A 125 3.68 30.20 -6.35
CA VAL A 125 4.21 31.58 -6.35
C VAL A 125 4.92 31.90 -5.03
N SER A 126 4.37 31.42 -3.92
CA SER A 126 4.94 31.55 -2.58
C SER A 126 5.06 30.16 -1.94
N PRO A 127 6.09 29.36 -2.28
CA PRO A 127 6.22 28.01 -1.78
C PRO A 127 6.58 28.04 -0.29
N PRO A 128 6.05 27.10 0.52
CA PRO A 128 6.39 27.02 1.93
C PRO A 128 7.89 26.73 2.11
N ALA A 129 8.48 27.18 3.21
CA ALA A 129 9.93 27.15 3.42
C ALA A 129 10.55 25.75 3.25
N TRP A 130 9.83 24.70 3.64
CA TRP A 130 10.26 23.30 3.54
C TRP A 130 10.12 22.70 2.13
N ALA A 131 9.27 23.27 1.26
CA ALA A 131 9.05 22.79 -0.11
C ALA A 131 9.60 23.74 -1.18
N ARG A 132 10.58 24.60 -0.86
CA ARG A 132 11.20 25.47 -1.86
C ARG A 132 11.91 24.64 -2.95
N PRO A 133 12.07 25.16 -4.18
CA PRO A 133 12.80 24.47 -5.24
C PRO A 133 14.21 24.00 -4.82
N THR A 134 14.89 24.77 -3.96
CA THR A 134 16.21 24.44 -3.42
C THR A 134 16.18 23.34 -2.35
N THR A 135 15.09 23.16 -1.62
CA THR A 135 14.95 22.16 -0.55
C THR A 135 14.20 20.90 -0.99
N ALA A 136 13.44 20.98 -2.08
CA ALA A 136 12.68 19.86 -2.64
C ALA A 136 13.54 18.61 -2.90
N PRO A 137 14.79 18.68 -3.41
CA PRO A 137 15.64 17.50 -3.58
C PRO A 137 15.97 16.80 -2.26
N LEU A 138 16.26 17.58 -1.20
CA LEU A 138 16.55 17.04 0.13
C LEU A 138 15.33 16.34 0.72
N LEU A 139 14.16 16.97 0.63
CA LEU A 139 12.91 16.41 1.14
C LEU A 139 12.52 15.12 0.39
N ASN A 140 12.73 15.08 -0.93
CA ASN A 140 12.52 13.86 -1.73
C ASN A 140 13.43 12.71 -1.31
N ASN A 141 14.70 12.99 -1.04
CA ASN A 141 15.65 11.99 -0.56
C ASN A 141 15.27 11.50 0.84
N MET A 142 14.93 12.41 1.74
CA MET A 142 14.47 12.07 3.09
C MET A 142 13.22 11.20 3.06
N LEU A 143 12.21 11.57 2.27
CA LEU A 143 10.99 10.79 2.08
C LEU A 143 11.31 9.37 1.58
N ARG A 144 12.20 9.24 0.59
CA ARG A 144 12.64 7.93 0.08
C ARG A 144 13.29 7.09 1.16
N VAL A 145 14.24 7.65 1.91
CA VAL A 145 14.94 6.93 2.99
C VAL A 145 13.94 6.47 4.06
N VAL A 146 13.08 7.36 4.54
CA VAL A 146 12.07 7.04 5.57
C VAL A 146 11.12 5.94 5.09
N LEU A 147 10.59 6.05 3.87
CA LEU A 147 9.68 5.04 3.33
C LEU A 147 10.37 3.71 3.06
N VAL A 148 11.63 3.69 2.62
CA VAL A 148 12.39 2.45 2.46
C VAL A 148 12.63 1.78 3.81
N LEU A 149 13.04 2.53 4.84
CA LEU A 149 13.23 1.99 6.19
C LEU A 149 11.93 1.47 6.78
N ALA A 150 10.82 2.21 6.63
CA ALA A 150 9.50 1.77 7.03
C ALA A 150 9.06 0.51 6.26
N GLY A 151 9.39 0.41 4.98
CA GLY A 151 9.14 -0.76 4.14
C GLY A 151 9.88 -2.01 4.63
N VAL A 152 11.18 -1.89 4.90
CA VAL A 152 12.00 -2.98 5.45
C VAL A 152 11.43 -3.42 6.80
N TYR A 153 11.13 -2.47 7.68
CA TYR A 153 10.51 -2.75 8.98
C TYR A 153 9.17 -3.50 8.84
N ALA A 154 8.29 -3.03 7.96
CA ALA A 154 6.99 -3.65 7.73
C ALA A 154 7.11 -5.06 7.12
N VAL A 155 8.09 -5.29 6.23
CA VAL A 155 8.34 -6.63 5.68
C VAL A 155 8.78 -7.56 6.81
N LEU A 156 9.71 -7.16 7.66
CA LEU A 156 10.13 -7.98 8.81
C LEU A 156 8.95 -8.33 9.72
N LEU A 157 8.07 -7.37 10.00
CA LEU A 157 6.83 -7.61 10.75
C LEU A 157 5.89 -8.59 10.03
N ALA A 158 5.73 -8.50 8.71
CA ALA A 158 4.90 -9.41 7.93
C ALA A 158 5.39 -10.86 7.98
N TRP A 159 6.69 -11.07 8.25
CA TRP A 159 7.31 -12.37 8.49
C TRP A 159 7.40 -12.75 9.97
N ASN A 160 6.74 -12.00 10.85
CA ASN A 160 6.73 -12.20 12.29
C ASN A 160 8.14 -12.17 12.93
N VAL A 161 9.07 -11.42 12.34
CA VAL A 161 10.42 -11.22 12.87
C VAL A 161 10.38 -10.17 13.97
N ASN A 162 11.07 -10.44 15.08
CA ASN A 162 11.21 -9.46 16.15
C ASN A 162 12.13 -8.31 15.72
N VAL A 163 11.55 -7.12 15.59
CA VAL A 163 12.19 -5.90 15.10
C VAL A 163 12.68 -4.97 16.22
N THR A 164 12.48 -5.31 17.50
CA THR A 164 12.79 -4.43 18.64
C THR A 164 14.25 -4.00 18.66
N GLY A 165 15.19 -4.93 18.43
CA GLY A 165 16.61 -4.61 18.36
C GLY A 165 16.96 -3.69 17.19
N LEU A 166 16.31 -3.87 16.05
CA LEU A 166 16.52 -3.04 14.86
C LEU A 166 16.02 -1.62 15.08
N VAL A 167 14.82 -1.45 15.65
CA VAL A 167 14.26 -0.13 15.99
C VAL A 167 15.13 0.59 17.02
N ALA A 168 15.62 -0.11 18.04
CA ALA A 168 16.54 0.46 19.02
C ALA A 168 17.84 0.98 18.37
N SER A 169 18.44 0.19 17.47
CA SER A 169 19.65 0.59 16.75
C SER A 169 19.42 1.77 15.79
N ALA A 170 18.30 1.79 15.07
CA ALA A 170 17.92 2.91 14.21
C ALA A 170 17.72 4.21 15.02
N GLY A 171 17.21 4.13 16.24
CA GLY A 171 17.14 5.26 17.17
C GLY A 171 18.53 5.84 17.48
N ILE A 172 19.50 4.99 17.82
CA ILE A 172 20.89 5.42 18.10
C ILE A 172 21.54 6.05 16.86
N VAL A 173 21.39 5.42 15.69
CA VAL A 173 21.90 5.96 14.42
C VAL A 173 21.26 7.30 14.08
N GLY A 174 19.95 7.44 14.28
CA GLY A 174 19.21 8.69 14.07
C GLY A 174 19.70 9.81 14.99
N LEU A 175 19.98 9.51 16.26
CA LEU A 175 20.58 10.47 17.19
C LEU A 175 21.98 10.88 16.75
N ALA A 176 22.82 9.93 16.34
CA ALA A 176 24.17 10.23 15.84
C ALA A 176 24.14 11.14 14.61
N LEU A 177 23.24 10.88 13.65
CA LEU A 177 23.05 11.71 12.47
C LEU A 177 22.49 13.10 12.80
N SER A 178 21.73 13.26 13.89
CA SER A 178 21.20 14.57 14.30
C SER A 178 22.27 15.52 14.84
N PHE A 179 23.42 14.99 15.28
CA PHE A 179 24.55 15.79 15.79
C PHE A 179 25.62 16.07 14.72
N ALA A 180 25.50 15.45 13.54
CA ALA A 180 26.41 15.64 12.41
C ALA A 180 25.96 16.83 11.54
#